data_AF-A0A6B0SWU9-F1
#
_entry.id   AF-A0A6B0SWU9-F1
#
_cell.length_a   1.000
_cell.length_b   1.000
_cell.length_c   1.000
_cell.angle_alpha   90.00
_cell.angle_beta   90.00
_cell.angle_gamma   90.00
#
_symmetry.space_group_name_H-M   'P 1'
#
loop_
_entity.id
_entity.type
_entity.pdbx_description
1 polymer ?
#
loop_
_entity_poly.entity_id
_entity_poly.type
_entity_poly.pdbx_seq_one_letter_code
_entity_poly.pdbx_strand_id
1 'polypeptide(L)'
;MDRRTFVSGLCCAFAGGVAGCLGSDDEETPDDGPSASGDHREVRIRADNLTRQADNRIVENGQVSIILRLKNIGTEPEYADISLQMRDREGNDLGSEYTRQHGPIAPDEIAEIRFNVDEAESEIGGYELVVREGEPPDSDEGTGNETAG
;
A
#
# COMPACT_ATOMS: atom_id res chain seq x y z
N MET A 1 -17.08 -1.80 -59.15
CA MET A 1 -17.85 -3.07 -59.23
C MET A 1 -16.83 -4.06 -59.78
N ASP A 2 -16.32 -5.03 -59.02
CA ASP A 2 -16.97 -6.22 -58.44
C ASP A 2 -16.04 -6.78 -57.35
N ARG A 3 -16.52 -6.99 -56.12
CA ARG A 3 -17.13 -8.20 -55.51
C ARG A 3 -16.12 -9.18 -54.90
N ARG A 4 -16.32 -9.34 -53.59
CA ARG A 4 -15.72 -10.29 -52.65
C ARG A 4 -15.93 -11.74 -53.09
N THR A 5 -15.00 -12.65 -52.75
CA THR A 5 -15.33 -14.05 -52.47
C THR A 5 -14.40 -14.58 -51.36
N PHE A 6 -15.03 -15.01 -50.28
CA PHE A 6 -14.45 -15.73 -49.14
C PHE A 6 -14.20 -17.18 -49.55
N VAL A 7 -13.04 -17.74 -49.18
CA VAL A 7 -12.82 -19.19 -49.12
C VAL A 7 -12.49 -19.54 -47.67
N SER A 8 -13.44 -20.22 -47.04
CA SER A 8 -13.27 -20.95 -45.79
C SER A 8 -12.77 -22.36 -46.14
N GLY A 9 -11.79 -22.87 -45.39
CA GLY A 9 -11.18 -24.17 -45.70
C GLY A 9 -10.19 -24.63 -44.64
N LEU A 10 -10.74 -24.94 -43.47
CA LEU A 10 -10.13 -25.62 -42.33
C LEU A 10 -9.53 -26.99 -42.76
N CYS A 11 -8.29 -27.30 -42.35
CA CYS A 11 -7.89 -28.63 -41.88
C CYS A 11 -6.43 -28.66 -41.39
N CYS A 12 -6.28 -29.13 -40.16
CA CYS A 12 -5.06 -29.23 -39.38
C CYS A 12 -4.11 -30.32 -39.87
N ALA A 13 -2.81 -30.06 -39.79
CA ALA A 13 -1.78 -31.08 -39.57
C ALA A 13 -0.50 -30.41 -39.03
N PHE A 14 -0.47 -30.12 -37.73
CA PHE A 14 0.78 -29.86 -37.01
C PHE A 14 1.17 -31.15 -36.27
N ALA A 15 2.27 -31.78 -36.70
CA ALA A 15 2.91 -32.87 -35.98
C ALA A 15 4.43 -32.74 -36.12
N GLY A 16 5.11 -32.64 -34.97
CA GLY A 16 6.57 -32.64 -34.80
C GLY A 16 7.09 -31.26 -34.37
N GLY A 17 7.73 -31.06 -33.21
CA GLY A 17 8.18 -31.99 -32.19
C GLY A 17 8.59 -31.23 -30.93
N VAL A 18 8.84 -32.00 -29.89
CA VAL A 18 8.97 -31.64 -28.47
C VAL A 18 10.27 -30.90 -28.12
N ALA A 19 10.12 -29.79 -27.39
CA ALA A 19 11.00 -29.31 -26.33
C ALA A 19 10.09 -28.40 -25.47
N GLY A 20 9.74 -28.69 -24.22
CA GLY A 20 10.57 -29.26 -23.17
C GLY A 20 10.92 -28.16 -22.16
N CYS A 21 9.91 -27.52 -21.55
CA CYS A 21 10.04 -26.85 -20.25
C CYS A 21 8.79 -27.17 -19.43
N LEU A 22 8.92 -28.20 -18.59
CA LEU A 22 8.10 -28.47 -17.43
C LEU A 22 8.52 -27.54 -16.30
N GLY A 23 7.53 -27.03 -15.54
CA GLY A 23 7.73 -26.37 -14.25
C GLY A 23 8.00 -24.87 -14.39
N SER A 24 7.50 -24.00 -13.53
CA SER A 24 6.74 -24.15 -12.29
C SER A 24 6.12 -22.78 -11.99
N ASP A 25 5.26 -22.74 -11.00
CA ASP A 25 4.81 -21.53 -10.32
C ASP A 25 3.84 -20.64 -11.10
N ASP A 26 2.57 -20.94 -10.83
CA ASP A 26 1.56 -19.94 -10.47
C ASP A 26 2.12 -19.03 -9.36
N GLU A 27 3.07 -18.15 -9.69
CA GLU A 27 3.28 -16.93 -8.91
C GLU A 27 2.13 -16.00 -9.32
N GLU A 28 1.05 -16.08 -8.55
CA GLU A 28 0.08 -15.00 -8.40
C GLU A 28 0.88 -13.74 -8.05
N THR A 29 1.36 -13.05 -9.09
CA THR A 29 1.94 -11.70 -8.97
C THR A 29 0.94 -10.95 -8.10
N PRO A 30 1.33 -10.43 -6.92
CA PRO A 30 0.39 -9.70 -6.10
C PRO A 30 -0.23 -8.64 -6.99
N ASP A 31 -1.56 -8.69 -7.13
CA ASP A 31 -2.36 -7.73 -7.86
C ASP A 31 -1.96 -6.36 -7.32
N ASP A 32 -1.09 -5.67 -8.06
CA ASP A 32 -0.70 -4.28 -7.83
C ASP A 32 -1.95 -3.48 -8.20
N GLY A 33 -2.92 -3.55 -7.28
CA GLY A 33 -4.21 -2.90 -7.37
C GLY A 33 -4.01 -1.43 -7.72
N PRO A 34 -4.98 -0.81 -8.40
CA PRO A 34 -4.78 0.33 -9.27
C PRO A 34 -3.88 1.38 -8.61
N SER A 35 -2.63 1.43 -9.06
CA SER A 35 -1.71 2.53 -8.79
C SER A 35 -2.43 3.81 -9.20
N ALA A 36 -2.86 4.59 -8.20
CA ALA A 36 -3.47 5.88 -8.43
C ALA A 36 -2.43 6.77 -9.13
N SER A 37 -2.59 6.93 -10.44
CA SER A 37 -1.78 7.79 -11.29
C SER A 37 -1.92 9.25 -10.84
N GLY A 38 -0.95 9.73 -10.08
CA GLY A 38 -0.79 11.13 -9.70
C GLY A 38 0.67 11.38 -9.33
N ASP A 39 1.37 12.06 -10.23
CA ASP A 39 2.77 12.47 -10.11
C ASP A 39 3.05 13.11 -8.73
N HIS A 40 4.12 12.68 -8.05
CA HIS A 40 4.53 12.99 -6.66
C HIS A 40 4.05 12.01 -5.57
N ARG A 41 4.42 10.74 -5.72
CA ARG A 41 4.38 9.75 -4.62
C ARG A 41 5.79 9.47 -4.13
N GLU A 42 6.13 9.96 -2.94
CA GLU A 42 7.38 9.63 -2.26
C GLU A 42 7.07 8.88 -0.97
N VAL A 43 7.56 7.65 -0.84
CA VAL A 43 7.40 6.87 0.39
C VAL A 43 8.77 6.53 0.95
N ARG A 44 9.03 6.98 2.18
CA ARG A 44 10.29 6.80 2.90
C ARG A 44 10.06 5.96 4.13
N ILE A 45 10.67 4.78 4.18
CA ILE A 45 10.63 3.90 5.34
C ILE A 45 11.98 3.98 6.02
N ARG A 46 11.97 4.40 7.29
CA ARG A 46 13.12 4.54 8.17
C ARG A 46 12.90 3.67 9.41
N ALA A 47 12.59 2.40 9.17
CA ALA A 47 12.38 1.37 10.17
C ALA A 47 13.03 0.09 9.64
N ASP A 48 13.78 -0.60 10.48
CA ASP A 48 14.59 -1.74 10.07
C ASP A 48 13.74 -3.00 9.82
N ASN A 49 12.69 -3.21 10.62
CA ASN A 49 11.86 -4.41 10.56
C ASN A 49 10.47 -4.19 9.93
N LEU A 50 10.18 -2.99 9.41
CA LEU A 50 8.92 -2.69 8.76
C LEU A 50 9.11 -2.55 7.25
N THR A 51 8.30 -3.27 6.49
CA THR A 51 8.29 -3.19 5.02
C THR A 51 6.93 -2.75 4.53
N ARG A 52 6.90 -1.83 3.58
CA ARG A 52 5.68 -1.44 2.87
C ARG A 52 5.27 -2.55 1.92
N GLN A 53 4.02 -2.99 2.05
CA GLN A 53 3.40 -3.92 1.11
C GLN A 53 2.69 -3.18 -0.01
N ALA A 54 1.90 -2.17 0.35
CA ALA A 54 1.14 -1.37 -0.60
C ALA A 54 0.73 -0.05 0.05
N ASP A 55 0.29 0.89 -0.77
CA ASP A 55 -0.57 1.99 -0.33
C ASP A 55 -1.46 2.44 -1.48
N ASN A 56 -2.64 2.91 -1.14
CA ASN A 56 -3.69 3.25 -2.08
C ASN A 56 -4.32 4.58 -1.72
N ARG A 57 -4.55 5.41 -2.72
CA ARG A 57 -5.45 6.56 -2.62
C ARG A 57 -6.85 6.13 -3.03
N ILE A 58 -7.79 6.22 -2.11
CA ILE A 58 -9.20 5.88 -2.32
C ILE A 58 -10.01 7.18 -2.24
N VAL A 59 -10.99 7.33 -3.12
CA VAL A 59 -11.95 8.43 -3.07
C VAL A 59 -13.35 7.85 -2.99
N GLU A 60 -14.04 8.12 -1.90
CA GLU A 60 -15.39 7.62 -1.63
C GLU A 60 -16.27 8.78 -1.14
N ASN A 61 -17.40 9.04 -1.81
CA ASN A 61 -18.33 10.12 -1.43
C ASN A 61 -17.68 11.51 -1.30
N GLY A 62 -16.63 11.79 -2.08
CA GLY A 62 -15.87 13.04 -2.02
C GLY A 62 -14.84 13.11 -0.88
N GLN A 63 -14.76 12.08 -0.03
CA GLN A 63 -13.72 11.92 0.98
C GLN A 63 -12.52 11.22 0.36
N VAL A 64 -11.33 11.83 0.47
CA VAL A 64 -10.07 11.19 0.09
C VAL A 64 -9.52 10.42 1.28
N SER A 65 -9.02 9.21 1.03
CA SER A 65 -8.33 8.39 2.02
C SER A 65 -7.05 7.82 1.46
N ILE A 66 -5.98 7.83 2.27
CA ILE A 66 -4.74 7.11 1.98
C ILE A 66 -4.68 5.88 2.87
N ILE A 67 -4.58 4.70 2.26
CA ILE A 67 -4.41 3.43 2.96
C ILE A 67 -2.96 3.03 2.81
N LEU A 68 -2.27 2.77 3.92
CA LEU A 68 -0.92 2.21 3.97
C LEU A 68 -0.97 0.80 4.55
N ARG A 69 -0.32 -0.15 3.87
CA ARG A 69 -0.12 -1.52 4.38
C ARG A 69 1.34 -1.74 4.76
N LEU A 70 1.57 -2.00 6.04
CA LEU A 70 2.90 -2.28 6.60
C LEU A 70 2.96 -3.74 7.06
N LYS A 71 3.99 -4.46 6.62
CA LYS A 71 4.31 -5.79 7.14
C LYS A 71 5.47 -5.68 8.12
N ASN A 72 5.32 -6.30 9.29
CA ASN A 72 6.44 -6.56 10.18
C ASN A 72 7.18 -7.82 9.70
N ILE A 73 8.46 -7.68 9.37
CA ILE A 73 9.35 -8.77 8.95
C ILE A 73 10.32 -9.20 10.06
N GLY A 74 10.27 -8.54 11.22
CA GLY A 74 11.04 -8.86 12.41
C GLY A 74 10.43 -10.01 13.20
N THR A 75 11.12 -10.41 14.26
CA THR A 75 10.70 -11.48 15.18
C THR A 75 10.00 -10.95 16.44
N GLU A 76 9.98 -9.63 16.64
CA GLU A 76 9.40 -8.95 17.79
C GLU A 76 8.27 -8.02 17.33
N PRO A 77 7.31 -7.65 18.21
CA PRO A 77 6.28 -6.68 17.88
C PRO A 77 6.86 -5.28 17.69
N GLU A 78 6.49 -4.62 16.60
CA GLU A 78 7.02 -3.31 16.24
C GLU A 78 5.95 -2.21 16.39
N TYR A 79 6.39 -0.98 16.62
CA TYR A 79 5.56 0.21 16.57
C TYR A 79 6.03 1.09 15.41
N ALA A 80 5.09 1.81 14.81
CA ALA A 80 5.34 2.66 13.64
C ALA A 80 4.83 4.07 13.90
N ASP A 81 5.70 5.06 13.78
CA ASP A 81 5.31 6.47 13.67
C ASP A 81 5.22 6.86 12.20
N ILE A 82 4.01 7.19 11.76
CA ILE A 82 3.69 7.44 10.36
C ILE A 82 3.32 8.91 10.20
N SER A 83 3.97 9.59 9.26
CA SER A 83 3.68 10.96 8.84
C SER A 83 3.26 10.97 7.37
N LEU A 84 2.20 11.70 7.05
CA LEU A 84 1.67 11.87 5.70
C LEU A 84 1.54 13.36 5.41
N GLN A 85 2.26 13.86 4.40
CA GLN A 85 2.19 15.24 3.92
C GLN A 85 1.53 15.25 2.54
N MET A 86 0.40 15.94 2.42
CA MET A 86 -0.28 16.10 1.13
C MET A 86 0.41 17.16 0.27
N ARG A 87 0.50 16.90 -1.03
CA ARG A 87 1.17 17.78 -2.01
C ARG A 87 0.24 18.12 -3.19
N ASP A 88 0.39 19.33 -3.71
CA ASP A 88 -0.30 19.78 -4.93
C ASP A 88 0.33 19.18 -6.20
N ARG A 89 -0.23 19.50 -7.37
CA ARG A 89 0.28 19.02 -8.68
C ARG A 89 1.67 19.56 -9.06
N GLU A 90 2.10 20.63 -8.41
CA GLU A 90 3.41 21.25 -8.60
C GLU A 90 4.44 20.72 -7.57
N GLY A 91 4.00 19.86 -6.65
CA GLY A 91 4.81 19.24 -5.61
C GLY A 91 4.95 20.08 -4.33
N ASN A 92 4.22 21.18 -4.21
CA ASN A 92 4.21 22.01 -2.99
C ASN A 92 3.31 21.40 -1.93
N ASP A 93 3.63 21.66 -0.67
CA ASP A 93 2.85 21.17 0.46
C ASP A 93 1.49 21.88 0.52
N LEU A 94 0.41 21.10 0.65
CA LEU A 94 -0.96 21.63 0.83
C LEU A 94 -1.21 22.11 2.27
N GLY A 95 -0.21 22.00 3.15
CA GLY A 95 -0.22 22.53 4.52
C GLY A 95 -0.72 21.55 5.58
N SER A 96 -1.48 20.51 5.22
CA SER A 96 -1.89 19.48 6.18
C SER A 96 -0.86 18.36 6.27
N GLU A 97 -0.39 18.11 7.48
CA GLU A 97 0.41 16.95 7.86
C GLU A 97 -0.42 16.07 8.80
N TYR A 98 -0.54 14.79 8.45
CA TYR A 98 -1.23 13.79 9.26
C TYR A 98 -0.19 12.90 9.93
N THR A 99 -0.20 12.85 11.26
CA THR A 99 0.68 11.96 12.02
C THR A 99 -0.13 10.94 12.80
N ARG A 100 0.35 9.70 12.83
CA ARG A 100 -0.27 8.61 13.58
C ARG A 100 0.78 7.61 14.03
N GLN A 101 0.75 7.29 15.31
CA GLN A 101 1.41 6.10 15.84
C GLN A 101 0.51 4.88 15.63
N HIS A 102 1.08 3.75 15.23
CA HIS A 102 0.39 2.49 15.07
C HIS A 102 1.22 1.34 15.65
N GLY A 103 0.57 0.43 16.36
CA GLY A 103 1.20 -0.75 16.94
C GLY A 103 0.55 -1.18 18.26
N PRO A 104 0.99 -2.32 18.83
CA PRO A 104 2.04 -3.19 18.29
C PRO A 104 1.60 -3.93 17.02
N ILE A 105 2.51 -4.09 16.06
CA ILE A 105 2.33 -4.89 14.84
C ILE A 105 3.05 -6.22 15.08
N ALA A 106 2.32 -7.33 15.15
CA ALA A 106 2.91 -8.63 15.47
C ALA A 106 3.87 -9.14 14.37
N PRO A 107 4.81 -10.06 14.68
CA PRO A 107 5.66 -10.68 13.66
C PRO A 107 4.84 -11.29 12.52
N ASP A 108 5.27 -11.05 11.27
CA ASP A 108 4.56 -11.45 10.04
C ASP A 108 3.17 -10.83 9.83
N GLU A 109 2.69 -9.96 10.73
CA GLU A 109 1.41 -9.27 10.59
C GLU A 109 1.48 -8.16 9.53
N ILE A 110 0.36 -7.98 8.83
CA ILE A 110 0.12 -6.84 7.95
C ILE A 110 -0.85 -5.88 8.64
N ALA A 111 -0.36 -4.72 9.01
CA ALA A 111 -1.16 -3.60 9.51
C ALA A 111 -1.70 -2.75 8.36
N GLU A 112 -2.99 -2.43 8.38
CA GLU A 112 -3.62 -1.51 7.43
C GLU A 112 -3.97 -0.19 8.14
N ILE A 113 -3.33 0.90 7.72
CA ILE A 113 -3.46 2.24 8.32
C ILE A 113 -4.17 3.16 7.33
N ARG A 114 -5.36 3.64 7.69
CA ARG A 114 -6.13 4.61 6.90
C ARG A 114 -6.02 6.03 7.44
N PHE A 115 -5.63 6.96 6.57
CA PHE A 115 -5.69 8.41 6.78
C PHE A 115 -6.89 8.96 6.01
N ASN A 116 -7.75 9.72 6.68
CA ASN A 116 -8.79 10.50 6.02
C ASN A 116 -8.25 11.91 5.83
N VAL A 117 -8.27 12.38 4.58
CA VAL A 117 -7.63 13.61 4.15
C VAL A 117 -8.69 14.68 3.91
N ASP A 118 -8.48 15.88 4.42
CA ASP A 118 -9.45 16.97 4.38
C ASP A 118 -9.41 17.73 3.05
N GLU A 119 -8.26 17.70 2.36
CA GLU A 119 -8.08 18.31 1.04
C GLU A 119 -9.00 17.69 -0.02
N ALA A 120 -9.53 18.53 -0.90
CA ALA A 120 -10.30 18.04 -2.02
C ALA A 120 -9.41 17.24 -2.99
N GLU A 121 -9.96 16.18 -3.57
CA GLU A 121 -9.24 15.36 -4.56
C GLU A 121 -8.65 16.22 -5.71
N SER A 122 -9.36 17.28 -6.10
CA SER A 122 -8.93 18.19 -7.16
C SER A 122 -7.68 19.01 -6.83
N GLU A 123 -7.34 19.16 -5.55
CA GLU A 123 -6.19 19.92 -5.06
C GLU A 123 -4.96 19.02 -4.87
N ILE A 124 -5.19 17.73 -4.61
CA ILE A 124 -4.15 16.73 -4.35
C ILE A 124 -3.48 16.29 -5.65
N GLY A 125 -2.22 16.67 -5.82
CA GLY A 125 -1.33 16.11 -6.85
C GLY A 125 -0.65 14.83 -6.41
N GLY A 126 -0.31 14.73 -5.12
CA GLY A 126 0.40 13.58 -4.56
C GLY A 126 0.52 13.64 -3.05
N TYR A 127 1.42 12.83 -2.49
CA TYR A 127 1.73 12.81 -1.07
C TYR A 127 3.13 12.28 -0.79
N GLU A 128 3.70 12.73 0.32
CA GLU A 128 4.88 12.13 0.94
C GLU A 128 4.46 11.35 2.18
N LEU A 129 4.89 10.09 2.27
CA LEU A 129 4.65 9.22 3.40
C LEU A 129 5.98 8.84 4.04
N VAL A 130 6.12 9.10 5.34
CA VAL A 130 7.31 8.75 6.12
C VAL A 130 6.91 7.80 7.22
N VAL A 131 7.52 6.62 7.26
CA VAL A 131 7.37 5.65 8.35
C VAL A 131 8.67 5.62 9.13
N ARG A 132 8.59 5.70 10.45
CA ARG A 132 9.71 5.57 11.38
C ARG A 132 9.38 4.48 12.38
N GLU A 133 10.42 3.91 12.97
CA GLU A 133 10.27 3.11 14.19
C GLU A 133 9.60 3.98 15.27
N GLY A 134 8.52 3.47 15.83
CA GLY A 134 7.81 4.10 16.94
C GLY A 134 8.20 3.45 18.26
N GLU A 135 7.89 4.13 19.35
CA GLU A 135 8.07 3.59 20.69
C GLU A 135 6.73 3.05 21.23
N PRO A 136 6.75 1.96 22.02
CA PRO A 136 5.57 1.55 22.76
C PRO A 136 5.08 2.72 23.62
N PRO A 137 3.77 2.99 23.69
CA PRO A 137 3.27 3.99 24.60
C PRO A 137 3.71 3.63 26.02
N ASP A 138 4.16 4.63 26.79
CA ASP A 138 4.49 4.44 28.20
C ASP A 138 3.33 3.67 28.83
N SER A 139 3.62 2.44 29.23
CA SER A 139 2.66 1.66 30.00
C SER A 139 2.53 2.43 31.29
N ASP A 140 1.43 3.16 31.45
CA ASP A 140 1.04 3.77 32.71
C ASP A 140 1.10 2.64 33.74
N GLU A 141 2.24 2.54 34.45
CA GLU A 141 2.42 1.64 35.57
C GLU A 141 1.28 1.98 36.49
N GLY A 142 0.29 1.09 36.55
CA GLY A 142 -0.87 1.28 37.38
C GLY A 142 -0.39 1.68 38.76
N THR A 143 -0.74 2.89 39.19
CA THR A 143 -0.80 3.21 40.61
C THR A 143 -1.92 2.38 41.19
N GLY A 144 -1.68 1.07 41.32
CA GLY A 144 -2.19 0.31 42.43
C GLY A 144 -1.57 0.94 43.66
N ASN A 145 -2.37 1.68 44.41
CA ASN A 145 -2.18 1.68 45.85
C ASN A 145 -3.54 1.54 46.55
N GLU A 146 -3.80 0.29 46.90
CA GLU A 146 -4.27 -0.16 48.22
C GLU A 146 -5.67 0.26 48.68
N THR A 147 -6.53 -0.76 48.68
CA THR A 147 -7.65 -0.92 49.62
C THR A 147 -7.19 -0.80 51.07
N ALA A 148 -8.07 -0.25 51.92
CA ALA A 148 -8.28 -0.52 53.36
C ALA A 148 -8.00 0.65 54.31
N GLY A 149 -9.08 1.10 54.99
CA GLY A 149 -9.06 2.03 56.12
C GLY A 149 -10.41 2.66 56.38
#